data_AF-A0A7W0TWU8-F1
#
_entry.id   AF-A0A7W0TWU8-F1
#
_cell.length_a   1.000
_cell.length_b   1.000
_cell.length_c   1.000
_cell.angle_alpha   90.00
_cell.angle_beta   90.00
_cell.angle_gamma   90.00
#
_symmetry.space_group_name_H-M   'P 1'
#
loop_
_entity.id
_entity.type
_entity.pdbx_description
1 polymer ?
#
loop_
_entity_poly.entity_id
_entity_poly.type
_entity_poly.pdbx_seq_one_letter_code
_entity_poly.pdbx_strand_id
1 'polypeptide(L)'
;AGGIATPWSAAAAFAMGAAYVVAGSVNQACVEAGTSDAVRRMLAQAQQADIAMAPAADMFEMGVKVQVLKRGTMFAMRAAKLYEFYRAYEGLDHIPAADRAILEKTIFRAPIEAIWDQTLAFFRHRDPAQIERAGRDPKHKMALVFRWYLGQSSGWANAGEPSRVVDYQVWCGPAMAAFNEWVRGSFLERPEERRVVTVALNILYGAAVLWRARCLSGQGVAIPPGTPRLAPLQRAEVASRLE
;
A
#
# COMPACT_ATOMS: atom_id res chain seq x y z
N ALA A 1 5.20 3.92 14.82
CA ALA A 1 4.90 3.82 13.37
C ALA A 1 3.57 3.07 13.18
N GLY A 2 2.93 3.22 12.02
CA GLY A 2 1.66 2.53 11.71
C GLY A 2 0.44 3.34 12.14
N GLY A 3 -0.55 3.50 11.24
CA GLY A 3 -1.79 4.24 11.51
C GLY A 3 -1.66 5.77 11.59
N ILE A 4 -0.44 6.33 11.56
CA ILE A 4 -0.22 7.78 11.65
C ILE A 4 -0.46 8.44 10.28
N ALA A 5 -1.52 9.24 10.21
CA ALA A 5 -2.00 9.86 8.98
C ALA A 5 -2.75 11.18 9.18
N THR A 6 -3.17 11.50 10.40
CA THR A 6 -3.95 12.69 10.72
C THR A 6 -3.39 13.39 11.96
N PRO A 7 -3.69 14.69 12.17
CA PRO A 7 -3.36 15.40 13.41
C PRO A 7 -3.74 14.64 14.68
N TRP A 8 -4.92 14.02 14.71
CA TRP A 8 -5.40 13.24 15.86
C TRP A 8 -4.56 11.98 16.10
N SER A 9 -4.22 11.23 15.05
CA SER A 9 -3.39 10.03 15.19
C SER A 9 -1.98 10.37 15.69
N ALA A 10 -1.41 11.48 15.23
CA ALA A 10 -0.10 11.95 15.68
C ALA A 10 -0.15 12.46 17.14
N ALA A 11 -1.16 13.28 17.48
CA ALA A 11 -1.35 13.76 18.85
C ALA A 11 -1.52 12.61 19.85
N ALA A 12 -2.31 11.59 19.49
CA ALA A 12 -2.50 10.40 20.31
C ALA A 12 -1.19 9.61 20.50
N ALA A 13 -0.40 9.45 19.44
CA ALA A 13 0.90 8.78 19.55
C ALA A 13 1.86 9.53 20.50
N PHE A 14 1.96 10.85 20.38
CA PHE A 14 2.77 11.67 21.29
C PHE A 14 2.26 11.62 22.73
N ALA A 15 0.94 11.66 22.94
CA ALA A 15 0.34 11.52 24.27
C ALA A 15 0.64 10.17 24.93
N MET A 16 0.84 9.10 24.14
CA MET A 16 1.28 7.79 24.63
C MET A 16 2.80 7.69 24.86
N GLY A 17 3.54 8.80 24.73
CA GLY A 17 4.98 8.84 24.99
C GLY A 17 5.87 8.53 23.79
N ALA A 18 5.34 8.56 22.56
CA ALA A 18 6.18 8.41 21.37
C ALA A 18 7.20 9.56 21.27
N ALA A 19 8.49 9.23 21.15
CA ALA A 19 9.53 10.23 20.93
C ALA A 19 9.47 10.84 19.52
N TYR A 20 8.96 10.08 18.54
CA TYR A 20 8.72 10.51 17.17
C TYR A 20 7.62 9.66 16.54
N VAL A 21 7.04 10.15 15.45
CA VAL A 21 6.02 9.44 14.67
C VAL A 21 6.53 9.14 13.27
N VAL A 22 6.02 8.08 12.66
CA VAL A 22 6.41 7.66 11.30
C VAL A 22 5.14 7.42 10.49
N ALA A 23 5.04 8.14 9.38
CA ALA A 23 3.99 8.02 8.38
C ALA A 23 4.53 7.22 7.17
N GLY A 24 3.67 6.39 6.57
CA GLY A 24 4.02 5.55 5.42
C GLY A 24 3.04 5.75 4.28
N SER A 25 1.83 5.21 4.41
CA SER A 25 0.83 5.21 3.33
C SER A 25 0.59 6.61 2.75
N VAL A 26 0.43 7.64 3.58
CA VAL A 26 0.17 9.02 3.12
C VAL A 26 1.30 9.59 2.25
N ASN A 27 2.54 9.18 2.49
CA ASN A 27 3.69 9.64 1.71
C ASN A 27 3.67 9.04 0.29
N GLN A 28 3.15 7.83 0.11
CA GLN A 28 3.02 7.21 -1.21
C GLN A 28 2.01 7.94 -2.12
N ALA A 29 1.04 8.65 -1.53
CA ALA A 29 0.12 9.49 -2.29
C ALA A 29 0.69 10.86 -2.66
N CYS A 30 1.91 11.19 -2.23
CA CYS A 30 2.54 12.46 -2.53
C CYS A 30 3.25 12.44 -3.89
N VAL A 31 3.41 13.62 -4.51
CA VAL A 31 4.01 13.77 -5.83
C VAL A 31 5.48 13.34 -5.89
N GLU A 32 6.18 13.39 -4.76
CA GLU A 32 7.58 12.97 -4.64
C GLU A 32 7.75 11.43 -4.58
N ALA A 33 6.67 10.68 -4.43
CA ALA A 33 6.74 9.22 -4.34
C ALA A 33 7.10 8.58 -5.70
N GLY A 34 8.00 7.59 -5.67
CA GLY A 34 8.40 6.78 -6.82
C GLY A 34 7.33 5.78 -7.28
N THR A 35 6.10 6.24 -7.44
CA THR A 35 4.96 5.49 -7.98
C THR A 35 4.31 6.26 -9.13
N SER A 36 3.37 5.64 -9.84
CA SER A 36 2.71 6.26 -10.99
C SER A 36 1.60 7.23 -10.57
N ASP A 37 1.23 8.15 -11.48
CA ASP A 37 0.09 9.05 -11.27
C ASP A 37 -1.24 8.30 -11.16
N ALA A 38 -1.35 7.15 -11.82
CA ALA A 38 -2.50 6.27 -11.68
C ALA A 38 -2.64 5.78 -10.23
N VAL A 39 -1.54 5.30 -9.63
CA VAL A 39 -1.52 4.86 -8.23
C VAL A 39 -1.81 6.02 -7.28
N ARG A 40 -1.22 7.21 -7.47
CA ARG A 40 -1.53 8.39 -6.65
C ARG A 40 -3.02 8.73 -6.67
N ARG A 41 -3.65 8.71 -7.85
CA ARG A 41 -5.10 8.92 -7.99
C ARG A 41 -5.92 7.83 -7.30
N MET A 42 -5.52 6.57 -7.40
CA MET A 42 -6.18 5.47 -6.68
C MET A 42 -6.08 5.66 -5.16
N LEU A 43 -4.90 6.02 -4.64
CA LEU A 43 -4.67 6.26 -3.22
C LEU A 43 -5.50 7.45 -2.70
N ALA A 44 -5.65 8.51 -3.49
CA ALA A 44 -6.46 9.67 -3.12
C ALA A 44 -7.96 9.36 -2.98
N GLN A 45 -8.43 8.27 -3.60
CA GLN A 45 -9.83 7.82 -3.53
C GLN A 45 -10.05 6.69 -2.51
N ALA A 46 -8.98 6.21 -1.85
CA ALA A 46 -9.07 5.09 -0.93
C ALA A 46 -9.95 5.41 0.29
N GLN A 47 -10.88 4.52 0.61
CA GLN A 47 -11.75 4.56 1.78
C GLN A 47 -11.45 3.41 2.74
N GLN A 48 -12.03 3.44 3.94
CA GLN A 48 -11.74 2.47 5.00
C GLN A 48 -12.02 1.03 4.56
N ALA A 49 -13.09 0.83 3.78
CA ALA A 49 -13.50 -0.48 3.26
C ALA A 49 -12.67 -0.97 2.08
N ASP A 50 -11.76 -0.14 1.53
CA ASP A 50 -10.99 -0.42 0.30
C ASP A 50 -9.65 -1.12 0.56
N ILE A 51 -9.36 -1.51 1.80
CA ILE A 51 -8.13 -2.20 2.18
C ILE A 51 -8.40 -3.70 2.33
N ALA A 52 -7.46 -4.52 1.88
CA ALA A 52 -7.50 -5.98 2.02
C ALA A 52 -6.13 -6.54 2.40
N MET A 53 -6.13 -7.76 2.93
CA MET A 53 -4.92 -8.53 3.13
C MET A 53 -4.65 -9.39 1.90
N ALA A 54 -3.43 -9.37 1.37
CA ALA A 54 -3.01 -10.19 0.24
C ALA A 54 -1.68 -10.90 0.54
N PRO A 55 -1.42 -12.08 -0.04
CA PRO A 55 -0.15 -12.78 0.12
C PRO A 55 1.06 -11.90 -0.23
N ALA A 56 2.09 -11.95 0.61
CA ALA A 56 3.37 -11.28 0.38
C ALA A 56 4.25 -12.11 -0.56
N ALA A 57 5.03 -11.46 -1.43
CA ALA A 57 5.85 -12.15 -2.43
C ALA A 57 7.14 -12.80 -1.87
N ASP A 58 7.70 -12.21 -0.81
CA ASP A 58 8.93 -12.63 -0.14
C ASP A 58 8.73 -13.82 0.80
N MET A 59 7.56 -13.90 1.43
CA MET A 59 7.17 -14.96 2.36
C MET A 59 5.87 -15.66 1.93
N PHE A 60 5.69 -15.82 0.61
CA PHE A 60 4.49 -16.39 0.01
C PHE A 60 4.20 -17.80 0.52
N GLU A 61 5.21 -18.66 0.53
CA GLU A 61 5.15 -20.05 0.95
C GLU A 61 4.74 -20.18 2.43
N MET A 62 5.10 -19.20 3.26
CA MET A 62 4.78 -19.15 4.70
C MET A 62 3.38 -18.57 4.98
N GLY A 63 2.64 -18.13 3.94
CA GLY A 63 1.29 -17.59 4.09
C GLY A 63 1.21 -16.20 4.71
N VAL A 64 2.34 -15.47 4.75
CA VAL A 64 2.38 -14.10 5.25
C VAL A 64 1.54 -13.19 4.33
N LYS A 65 0.84 -12.24 4.95
CA LYS A 65 -0.02 -11.29 4.24
C LYS A 65 0.35 -9.85 4.55
N VAL A 66 0.17 -8.98 3.57
CA VAL A 66 0.37 -7.52 3.65
C VAL A 66 -0.93 -6.78 3.32
N GLN A 67 -1.03 -5.53 3.80
CA GLN A 67 -2.16 -4.65 3.50
C GLN A 67 -2.00 -4.01 2.11
N VAL A 68 -3.03 -4.14 1.27
CA VAL A 68 -3.06 -3.57 -0.08
C VAL A 68 -4.41 -2.91 -0.37
N LEU A 69 -4.42 -1.97 -1.31
CA LEU A 69 -5.65 -1.42 -1.87
C LEU A 69 -6.35 -2.47 -2.74
N LYS A 70 -7.67 -2.65 -2.55
CA LYS A 70 -8.51 -3.50 -3.42
C LYS A 70 -9.46 -2.70 -4.33
N ARG A 71 -9.59 -1.39 -4.14
CA ARG A 71 -10.40 -0.55 -5.03
C ARG A 71 -9.61 -0.23 -6.30
N GLY A 72 -10.25 -0.47 -7.46
CA GLY A 72 -9.67 -0.19 -8.77
C GLY A 72 -8.60 -1.19 -9.23
N THR A 73 -8.36 -2.26 -8.47
CA THR A 73 -7.42 -3.36 -8.82
C THR A 73 -7.98 -4.69 -8.31
N MET A 74 -7.68 -5.77 -9.02
CA MET A 74 -8.05 -7.14 -8.65
C MET A 74 -6.88 -7.90 -8.02
N PHE A 75 -5.74 -7.24 -7.78
CA PHE A 75 -4.53 -7.85 -7.22
C PHE A 75 -4.81 -8.69 -5.97
N ALA A 76 -5.52 -8.14 -4.98
CA ALA A 76 -5.76 -8.84 -3.72
C ALA A 76 -6.49 -10.18 -3.92
N MET A 77 -7.51 -10.19 -4.79
CA MET A 77 -8.26 -11.40 -5.15
C MET A 77 -7.40 -12.39 -5.94
N ARG A 78 -6.66 -11.91 -6.94
CA ARG A 78 -5.78 -12.75 -7.78
C ARG A 78 -4.65 -13.37 -6.97
N ALA A 79 -4.00 -12.60 -6.10
CA ALA A 79 -2.96 -13.07 -5.21
C ALA A 79 -3.49 -14.12 -4.22
N ALA A 80 -4.67 -13.89 -3.63
CA ALA A 80 -5.32 -14.88 -2.78
C ALA A 80 -5.62 -16.18 -3.54
N LYS A 81 -6.09 -16.07 -4.79
CA LYS A 81 -6.34 -17.23 -5.65
C LYS A 81 -5.07 -18.03 -5.95
N LEU A 82 -3.95 -17.37 -6.25
CA LEU A 82 -2.65 -18.03 -6.42
C LEU A 82 -2.23 -18.79 -5.16
N TYR A 83 -2.47 -18.21 -3.98
CA TYR A 83 -2.17 -18.89 -2.71
C TYR A 83 -3.09 -20.10 -2.45
N GLU A 84 -4.37 -20.03 -2.83
CA GLU A 84 -5.27 -21.19 -2.80
C GLU A 84 -4.76 -22.33 -3.69
N PHE A 85 -4.37 -22.02 -4.93
CA PHE A 85 -3.75 -23.00 -5.84
C PHE A 85 -2.46 -23.58 -5.26
N TYR A 86 -1.61 -22.72 -4.68
CA TYR A 86 -0.38 -23.15 -4.06
C TYR A 86 -0.63 -24.16 -2.93
N ARG A 87 -1.65 -23.93 -2.10
CA ARG A 87 -2.01 -24.85 -1.02
C ARG A 87 -2.65 -26.14 -1.51
N ALA A 88 -3.47 -26.07 -2.56
CA ALA A 88 -4.29 -27.20 -3.02
C ALA A 88 -3.52 -28.24 -3.86
N TYR A 89 -2.46 -27.84 -4.58
CA TYR A 89 -1.79 -28.70 -5.56
C TYR A 89 -0.29 -28.87 -5.27
N GLU A 90 0.28 -30.05 -5.54
CA GLU A 90 1.72 -30.31 -5.29
C GLU A 90 2.68 -29.75 -6.34
N GLY A 91 2.14 -29.20 -7.43
CA GLY A 91 2.91 -28.53 -8.47
C GLY A 91 2.01 -28.03 -9.59
N LEU A 92 2.60 -27.31 -10.56
CA LEU A 92 1.89 -26.70 -11.69
C LEU A 92 1.15 -27.74 -12.55
N ASP A 93 1.73 -28.94 -12.72
CA ASP A 93 1.16 -30.01 -13.54
C ASP A 93 -0.06 -30.70 -12.90
N HIS A 94 -0.26 -30.49 -11.59
CA HIS A 94 -1.42 -31.01 -10.86
C HIS A 94 -2.63 -30.07 -10.92
N ILE A 95 -2.47 -28.85 -11.44
CA ILE A 95 -3.57 -27.90 -11.59
C ILE A 95 -4.47 -28.38 -12.76
N PRO A 96 -5.79 -28.53 -12.56
CA PRO A 96 -6.71 -28.91 -13.62
C PRO A 96 -6.59 -28.01 -14.85
N ALA A 97 -6.64 -28.59 -16.05
CA ALA A 97 -6.40 -27.87 -17.30
C ALA A 97 -7.31 -26.63 -17.48
N ALA A 98 -8.57 -26.70 -17.03
CA ALA A 98 -9.50 -25.58 -17.07
C ALA A 98 -9.03 -24.41 -16.17
N ASP A 99 -8.61 -24.71 -14.94
CA ASP A 99 -8.09 -23.71 -14.00
C ASP A 99 -6.78 -23.11 -14.49
N ARG A 100 -5.89 -23.95 -15.02
CA ARG A 100 -4.63 -23.52 -15.63
C ARG A 100 -4.86 -22.53 -16.76
N ALA A 101 -5.79 -22.83 -17.67
CA ALA A 101 -6.14 -21.92 -18.78
C ALA A 101 -6.67 -20.58 -18.27
N ILE A 102 -7.41 -20.56 -17.16
CA ILE A 102 -7.88 -19.31 -16.53
C ILE A 102 -6.70 -18.51 -15.95
N LEU A 103 -5.75 -19.15 -15.28
CA LEU A 103 -4.55 -18.49 -14.75
C LEU A 103 -3.74 -17.83 -15.87
N GLU A 104 -3.47 -18.58 -16.94
CA GLU A 104 -2.72 -18.11 -18.11
C GLU A 104 -3.42 -16.96 -18.82
N LYS A 105 -4.75 -17.02 -18.98
CA LYS A 105 -5.53 -15.97 -19.64
C LYS A 105 -5.69 -14.70 -18.80
N THR A 106 -5.94 -14.84 -17.50
CA THR A 106 -6.45 -13.73 -16.68
C THR A 106 -5.40 -13.09 -15.77
N ILE A 107 -4.47 -13.89 -15.24
CA ILE A 107 -3.44 -13.43 -14.28
C ILE A 107 -2.12 -13.24 -15.01
N PHE A 108 -1.57 -14.33 -15.57
CA PHE A 108 -0.27 -14.28 -16.22
C PHE A 108 -0.32 -13.53 -17.55
N ARG A 109 -1.42 -13.67 -18.29
CA ARG A 109 -1.58 -13.22 -19.69
C ARG A 109 -0.48 -13.75 -20.61
N ALA A 110 -0.03 -14.97 -20.31
CA ALA A 110 0.97 -15.74 -21.02
C ALA A 110 0.89 -17.21 -20.57
N PRO A 111 1.35 -18.17 -21.37
CA PRO A 111 1.53 -19.55 -20.94
C PRO A 111 2.45 -19.64 -19.72
N ILE A 112 2.19 -20.59 -18.81
CA ILE A 112 3.01 -20.78 -17.61
C ILE A 112 4.47 -21.10 -17.96
N GLU A 113 4.72 -21.79 -19.07
CA GLU A 113 6.06 -22.05 -19.61
C GLU A 113 6.83 -20.74 -19.85
N ALA A 114 6.20 -19.77 -20.48
CA ALA A 114 6.82 -18.47 -20.74
C ALA A 114 7.09 -17.69 -19.44
N ILE A 115 6.23 -17.82 -18.43
CA ILE A 115 6.47 -17.25 -17.11
C ILE A 115 7.64 -17.94 -16.41
N TRP A 116 7.74 -19.26 -16.55
CA TRP A 116 8.85 -20.03 -16.01
C TRP A 116 10.18 -19.63 -16.65
N ASP A 117 10.23 -19.45 -17.98
CA ASP A 117 11.43 -19.00 -18.69
C ASP A 117 11.89 -17.60 -18.23
N GLN A 118 10.95 -16.67 -18.02
CA GLN A 118 11.26 -15.36 -17.44
C GLN A 118 11.79 -15.47 -16.01
N THR A 119 11.19 -16.37 -15.22
CA THR A 119 11.60 -16.63 -13.83
C THR A 119 13.02 -17.21 -13.78
N LEU A 120 13.34 -18.15 -14.67
CA LEU A 120 14.68 -18.69 -14.85
C LEU A 120 15.69 -17.58 -15.21
N ALA A 121 15.36 -16.73 -16.18
CA ALA A 121 16.23 -15.63 -16.59
C ALA A 121 16.52 -14.67 -15.42
N PHE A 122 15.50 -14.36 -14.60
CA PHE A 122 15.68 -13.51 -13.41
C PHE A 122 16.59 -14.15 -12.37
N PHE A 123 16.36 -15.43 -12.01
CA PHE A 123 17.14 -16.09 -10.96
C PHE A 123 18.55 -16.51 -11.39
N ARG A 124 18.81 -16.73 -12.69
CA ARG A 124 20.15 -17.03 -13.20
C ARG A 124 21.20 -16.01 -12.79
N HIS A 125 20.82 -14.74 -12.72
CA HIS A 125 21.74 -13.65 -12.35
C HIS A 125 21.69 -13.28 -10.88
N ARG A 126 20.64 -13.70 -10.15
CA ARG A 126 20.37 -13.22 -8.78
C ARG A 126 20.55 -14.29 -7.72
N ASP A 127 20.03 -15.49 -7.96
CA ASP A 127 20.14 -16.63 -7.05
C ASP A 127 19.88 -17.94 -7.83
N PRO A 128 20.91 -18.53 -8.47
CA PRO A 128 20.80 -19.78 -9.22
C PRO A 128 20.33 -20.97 -8.38
N ALA A 129 20.53 -20.95 -7.05
CA ALA A 129 20.13 -22.06 -6.18
C ALA A 129 18.60 -22.26 -6.16
N GLN A 130 17.81 -21.20 -6.38
CA GLN A 130 16.35 -21.31 -6.55
C GLN A 130 15.99 -22.18 -7.76
N ILE A 131 16.77 -22.09 -8.84
CA ILE A 131 16.54 -22.85 -10.08
C ILE A 131 16.84 -24.32 -9.84
N GLU A 132 17.96 -24.63 -9.21
CA GLU A 132 18.34 -26.02 -8.87
C GLU A 132 17.29 -26.67 -7.98
N ARG A 133 16.82 -25.95 -6.95
CA ARG A 133 15.76 -26.43 -6.07
C ARG A 133 14.45 -26.66 -6.83
N ALA A 134 14.05 -25.73 -7.69
CA ALA A 134 12.83 -25.86 -8.49
C ALA A 134 12.87 -27.05 -9.47
N GLY A 135 14.07 -27.50 -9.88
CA GLY A 135 14.24 -28.73 -10.65
C GLY A 135 13.95 -30.01 -9.87
N ARG A 136 14.03 -29.98 -8.52
CA ARG A 136 13.80 -31.14 -7.63
C ARG A 136 12.47 -31.07 -6.88
N ASP A 137 11.89 -29.88 -6.76
CA ASP A 137 10.70 -29.58 -5.96
C ASP A 137 9.64 -28.87 -6.84
N PRO A 138 8.65 -29.61 -7.38
CA PRO A 138 7.58 -29.05 -8.20
C PRO A 138 6.72 -28.00 -7.48
N LYS A 139 6.58 -28.12 -6.16
CA LYS A 139 5.85 -27.16 -5.31
C LYS A 139 6.61 -25.84 -5.24
N HIS A 140 7.93 -25.90 -5.10
CA HIS A 140 8.77 -24.71 -5.12
C HIS A 140 8.78 -24.04 -6.49
N LYS A 141 8.86 -24.81 -7.59
CA LYS A 141 8.70 -24.26 -8.96
C LYS A 141 7.38 -23.49 -9.10
N MET A 142 6.28 -24.05 -8.61
CA MET A 142 4.98 -23.38 -8.59
C MET A 142 5.02 -22.07 -7.78
N ALA A 143 5.62 -22.07 -6.59
CA ALA A 143 5.79 -20.86 -5.79
C ALA A 143 6.54 -19.76 -6.55
N LEU A 144 7.65 -20.10 -7.22
CA LEU A 144 8.42 -19.12 -8.00
C LEU A 144 7.60 -18.51 -9.14
N VAL A 145 6.85 -19.34 -9.89
CA VAL A 145 5.95 -18.86 -10.96
C VAL A 145 4.85 -17.95 -10.41
N PHE A 146 4.28 -18.25 -9.24
CA PHE A 146 3.25 -17.40 -8.63
C PHE A 146 3.85 -16.09 -8.08
N ARG A 147 5.05 -16.17 -7.48
CA ARG A 147 5.80 -15.02 -6.99
C ARG A 147 6.23 -14.08 -8.11
N TRP A 148 6.40 -14.56 -9.35
CA TRP A 148 6.56 -13.69 -10.52
C TRP A 148 5.39 -12.70 -10.62
N TYR A 149 4.14 -13.16 -10.55
CA TYR A 149 2.98 -12.25 -10.63
C TYR A 149 2.98 -11.26 -9.47
N LEU A 150 3.24 -11.74 -8.24
CA LEU A 150 3.26 -10.87 -7.06
C LEU A 150 4.36 -9.79 -7.17
N GLY A 151 5.56 -10.15 -7.63
CA GLY A 151 6.65 -9.20 -7.85
C GLY A 151 6.36 -8.20 -8.97
N GLN A 152 5.90 -8.70 -10.12
CA GLN A 152 5.59 -7.86 -11.29
C GLN A 152 4.44 -6.89 -11.01
N SER A 153 3.47 -7.28 -10.18
CA SER A 153 2.31 -6.44 -9.82
C SER A 153 2.72 -5.13 -9.13
N SER A 154 3.78 -5.14 -8.32
CA SER A 154 4.37 -3.93 -7.75
C SER A 154 5.11 -3.10 -8.81
N GLY A 155 5.85 -3.77 -9.71
CA GLY A 155 6.55 -3.12 -10.82
C GLY A 155 5.60 -2.38 -11.77
N TRP A 156 4.50 -3.02 -12.18
CA TRP A 156 3.48 -2.43 -13.03
C TRP A 156 2.82 -1.21 -12.39
N ALA A 157 2.54 -1.27 -11.10
CA ALA A 157 1.95 -0.16 -10.35
C ALA A 157 2.89 1.07 -10.33
N ASN A 158 4.18 0.85 -10.07
CA ASN A 158 5.17 1.91 -10.02
C ASN A 158 5.46 2.51 -11.40
N ALA A 159 5.57 1.67 -12.43
CA ALA A 159 5.77 2.11 -13.81
C ALA A 159 4.51 2.76 -14.42
N GLY A 160 3.32 2.47 -13.88
CA GLY A 160 2.06 2.93 -14.45
C GLY A 160 1.69 2.20 -15.73
N GLU A 161 2.00 0.91 -15.84
CA GLU A 161 1.74 0.08 -17.03
C GLU A 161 0.22 0.05 -17.34
N PRO A 162 -0.25 0.72 -18.40
CA PRO A 162 -1.69 0.91 -18.63
C PRO A 162 -2.45 -0.39 -18.88
N SER A 163 -1.79 -1.39 -19.48
CA SER A 163 -2.42 -2.69 -19.75
C SER A 163 -2.65 -3.53 -18.48
N ARG A 164 -2.01 -3.16 -17.36
CA ARG A 164 -1.97 -3.94 -16.12
C ARG A 164 -2.61 -3.24 -14.91
N VAL A 165 -3.40 -2.17 -15.10
CA VAL A 165 -4.04 -1.44 -13.98
C VAL A 165 -4.81 -2.36 -13.01
N VAL A 166 -5.55 -3.33 -13.55
CA VAL A 166 -6.29 -4.33 -12.75
C VAL A 166 -5.41 -5.29 -11.95
N ASP A 167 -4.10 -5.27 -12.18
CA ASP A 167 -3.08 -6.10 -11.53
C ASP A 167 -2.19 -5.31 -10.59
N TYR A 168 -2.39 -4.00 -10.42
CA TYR A 168 -1.53 -3.19 -9.57
C TYR A 168 -1.57 -3.66 -8.12
N GLN A 169 -0.40 -4.01 -7.59
CA GLN A 169 -0.19 -4.15 -6.17
C GLN A 169 0.14 -2.77 -5.59
N VAL A 170 -0.81 -2.20 -4.85
CA VAL A 170 -0.62 -0.92 -4.17
C VAL A 170 -0.64 -1.16 -2.66
N TRP A 171 0.51 -1.03 -2.01
CA TRP A 171 0.61 -1.14 -0.55
C TRP A 171 -0.14 0.02 0.08
N CYS A 172 -1.16 -0.29 0.86
CA CYS A 172 -2.03 0.74 1.43
C CYS A 172 -2.68 0.21 2.69
N GLY A 173 -2.57 0.96 3.78
CA GLY A 173 -3.25 0.68 5.03
C GLY A 173 -4.41 1.66 5.28
N PRO A 174 -5.21 1.44 6.34
CA PRO A 174 -6.37 2.29 6.68
C PRO A 174 -5.98 3.76 6.97
N ALA A 175 -4.70 4.00 7.27
CA ALA A 175 -4.13 5.33 7.44
C ALA A 175 -4.41 6.24 6.21
N MET A 176 -4.36 5.71 4.98
CA MET A 176 -4.67 6.50 3.79
C MET A 176 -6.13 6.98 3.78
N ALA A 177 -7.07 6.12 4.17
CA ALA A 177 -8.48 6.48 4.24
C ALA A 177 -8.75 7.56 5.29
N ALA A 178 -8.14 7.44 6.47
CA ALA A 178 -8.22 8.46 7.52
C ALA A 178 -7.65 9.80 7.06
N PHE A 179 -6.54 9.79 6.32
CA PHE A 179 -5.98 11.00 5.71
C PHE A 179 -6.94 11.61 4.69
N ASN A 180 -7.45 10.81 3.74
CA ASN A 180 -8.37 11.27 2.70
C ASN A 180 -9.64 11.90 3.30
N GLU A 181 -10.18 11.32 4.38
CA GLU A 181 -11.34 11.89 5.06
C GLU A 181 -11.01 13.22 5.73
N TRP A 182 -9.85 13.31 6.39
CA TRP A 182 -9.40 14.56 7.02
C TRP A 182 -9.17 15.69 6.00
N VAL A 183 -8.61 15.38 4.83
CA VAL A 183 -8.30 16.40 3.81
C VAL A 183 -9.45 16.69 2.84
N ARG A 184 -10.61 16.05 3.00
CA ARG A 184 -11.78 16.22 2.14
C ARG A 184 -12.21 17.70 2.08
N GLY A 185 -12.51 18.20 0.88
CA GLY A 185 -12.88 19.59 0.62
C GLY A 185 -11.73 20.59 0.71
N SER A 186 -10.49 20.14 0.95
CA SER A 186 -9.30 20.99 1.02
C SER A 186 -8.44 20.87 -0.24
N PHE A 187 -7.41 21.72 -0.34
CA PHE A 187 -6.46 21.62 -1.46
C PHE A 187 -5.70 20.29 -1.50
N LEU A 188 -5.48 19.63 -0.34
CA LEU A 188 -4.81 18.32 -0.26
C LEU A 188 -5.69 17.14 -0.70
N GLU A 189 -6.98 17.37 -0.96
CA GLU A 189 -7.84 16.34 -1.58
C GLU A 189 -7.26 15.92 -2.94
N ARG A 190 -6.78 16.91 -3.71
CA ARG A 190 -6.15 16.72 -5.03
C ARG A 190 -4.77 16.07 -4.88
N PRO A 191 -4.50 14.90 -5.50
CA PRO A 191 -3.21 14.23 -5.36
C PRO A 191 -2.03 15.05 -5.86
N GLU A 192 -2.24 15.95 -6.83
CA GLU A 192 -1.21 16.83 -7.39
C GLU A 192 -0.71 17.89 -6.40
N GLU A 193 -1.51 18.17 -5.36
CA GLU A 193 -1.17 19.13 -4.30
C GLU A 193 -0.53 18.45 -3.08
N ARG A 194 -0.50 17.11 -3.06
CA ARG A 194 0.08 16.34 -1.95
C ARG A 194 1.60 16.37 -2.07
N ARG A 195 2.22 17.32 -1.37
CA ARG A 195 3.67 17.39 -1.18
C ARG A 195 4.04 16.83 0.18
N VAL A 196 5.00 15.92 0.23
CA VAL A 196 5.34 15.17 1.46
C VAL A 196 5.64 16.09 2.65
N VAL A 197 6.35 17.20 2.42
CA VAL A 197 6.68 18.18 3.48
C VAL A 197 5.43 18.91 3.97
N THR A 198 4.55 19.33 3.05
CA THR A 198 3.29 20.01 3.40
C THR A 198 2.38 19.08 4.21
N VAL A 199 2.28 17.81 3.82
CA VAL A 199 1.50 16.79 4.54
C VAL A 199 2.07 16.58 5.95
N ALA A 200 3.39 16.37 6.08
CA ALA A 200 4.03 16.16 7.37
C ALA A 200 3.84 17.36 8.31
N LEU A 201 4.05 18.59 7.81
CA LEU A 201 3.88 19.80 8.60
C LEU A 201 2.43 19.97 9.07
N ASN A 202 1.43 19.71 8.23
CA ASN A 202 0.04 19.81 8.64
C ASN A 202 -0.34 18.78 9.72
N ILE A 203 0.17 17.55 9.62
CA ILE A 203 -0.05 16.52 10.65
C ILE A 203 0.57 16.95 11.98
N LEU A 204 1.84 17.40 11.97
CA LEU A 204 2.56 17.79 13.19
C LEU A 204 2.01 19.07 13.81
N TYR A 205 1.78 20.11 13.00
CA TYR A 205 1.20 21.37 13.45
C TYR A 205 -0.20 21.14 14.04
N GLY A 206 -1.06 20.39 13.34
CA GLY A 206 -2.39 20.05 13.84
C GLY A 206 -2.33 19.26 15.16
N ALA A 207 -1.36 18.35 15.30
CA ALA A 207 -1.16 17.62 16.55
C ALA A 207 -0.75 18.55 17.71
N ALA A 208 0.12 19.54 17.45
CA ALA A 208 0.50 20.55 18.45
C ALA A 208 -0.69 21.44 18.86
N VAL A 209 -1.54 21.82 17.90
CA VAL A 209 -2.78 22.57 18.18
C VAL A 209 -3.75 21.76 19.03
N LEU A 210 -3.92 20.47 18.72
CA LEU A 210 -4.73 19.56 19.56
C LEU A 210 -4.18 19.44 20.97
N TRP A 211 -2.87 19.28 21.11
CA TRP A 211 -2.22 19.20 22.41
C TRP A 211 -2.46 20.47 23.22
N ARG A 212 -2.29 21.66 22.62
CA ARG A 212 -2.59 22.95 23.27
C ARG A 212 -4.04 23.02 23.75
N ALA A 213 -5.00 22.66 22.90
CA ALA A 213 -6.42 22.65 23.27
C ALA A 213 -6.71 21.70 24.44
N ARG A 214 -6.05 20.52 24.46
CA ARG A 214 -6.17 19.55 25.56
C ARG A 214 -5.55 20.07 26.86
N CYS A 215 -4.38 20.71 26.82
CA CYS A 215 -3.78 21.34 27.99
C CYS A 215 -4.67 22.43 28.60
N LEU A 216 -5.29 23.28 27.76
CA LEU A 216 -6.23 24.30 28.21
C LEU A 216 -7.49 23.67 28.83
N SER A 217 -8.05 22.64 28.17
CA SER A 217 -9.22 21.92 28.70
C SER A 217 -8.91 21.28 30.06
N GLY A 218 -7.73 20.69 30.22
CA GLY A 218 -7.27 20.10 31.49
C GLY A 218 -7.10 21.13 32.62
N GLN A 219 -6.98 22.42 32.29
CA GLN A 219 -6.95 23.54 33.23
C GLN A 219 -8.33 24.17 33.46
N GLY A 220 -9.41 23.57 32.96
CA GLY A 220 -10.77 24.06 33.14
C GLY A 220 -11.22 25.11 32.11
N VAL A 221 -10.43 25.38 31.07
CA VAL A 221 -10.85 26.28 29.98
C VAL A 221 -11.87 25.56 29.09
N ALA A 222 -13.06 26.14 28.97
CA ALA A 222 -14.08 25.63 28.05
C ALA A 222 -13.71 25.93 26.58
N ILE A 223 -13.38 24.89 25.82
CA ILE A 223 -13.08 25.00 24.39
C ILE A 223 -14.40 24.99 23.60
N PRO A 224 -14.70 25.99 22.75
CA PRO A 224 -15.93 26.02 21.97
C PRO A 224 -16.11 24.76 21.10
N PRO A 225 -17.34 24.25 20.93
CA PRO A 225 -17.62 23.14 20.04
C PRO A 225 -17.09 23.37 18.62
N GLY A 226 -16.49 22.35 18.03
CA GLY A 226 -15.87 22.44 16.69
C GLY A 226 -14.54 23.19 16.66
N THR A 227 -13.92 23.48 17.81
CA THR A 227 -12.55 24.00 17.90
C THR A 227 -11.62 23.00 18.61
N PRO A 228 -10.33 22.91 18.21
CA PRO A 228 -9.73 23.59 17.07
C PRO A 228 -10.20 23.04 15.72
N ARG A 229 -10.35 23.91 14.70
CA ARG A 229 -10.56 23.49 13.31
C ARG A 229 -9.21 23.15 12.70
N LEU A 230 -9.03 21.89 12.31
CA LEU A 230 -7.77 21.38 11.77
C LEU A 230 -7.83 21.18 10.26
N ALA A 231 -8.39 22.14 9.53
CA ALA A 231 -8.33 22.10 8.07
C ALA A 231 -6.87 22.20 7.60
N PRO A 232 -6.47 21.48 6.54
CA PRO A 232 -5.14 21.61 5.97
C PRO A 232 -4.83 23.06 5.56
N LEU A 233 -3.63 23.51 5.90
CA LEU A 233 -3.10 24.84 5.60
C LEU A 233 -1.99 24.74 4.56
N GLN A 234 -1.84 25.79 3.76
CA GLN A 234 -0.72 25.92 2.84
C GLN A 234 0.60 25.96 3.63
N ARG A 235 1.69 25.47 3.03
CA ARG A 235 2.99 25.38 3.73
C ARG A 235 3.45 26.74 4.28
N ALA A 236 3.29 27.81 3.52
CA ALA A 236 3.67 29.17 3.93
C ALA A 236 2.88 29.62 5.17
N GLU A 237 1.61 29.25 5.26
CA GLU A 237 0.77 29.57 6.42
C GLU A 237 1.12 28.73 7.64
N VAL A 238 1.49 27.45 7.48
CA VAL A 238 2.03 26.67 8.60
C VAL A 238 3.32 27.31 9.12
N ALA A 239 4.21 27.74 8.21
CA ALA A 239 5.47 28.37 8.58
C ALA A 239 5.27 29.68 9.37
N SER A 240 4.39 30.58 8.92
CA SER A 240 4.13 31.84 9.62
C SER A 240 3.50 31.68 11.01
N ARG A 241 2.91 30.52 11.31
CA ARG A 241 2.33 30.20 12.64
C ARG A 241 3.32 29.50 13.58
N LEU A 242 4.50 29.13 13.07
CA LEU A 242 5.59 28.52 13.85
C LEU A 242 6.64 29.54 14.27
N GLU A 243 6.70 30.69 13.59
CA GLU A 243 7.44 31.90 14.00
C GLU A 243 6.77 32.57 15.19
#